data_AF-A0A5K1CEW8-F1
#
_entry.id   AF-A0A5K1CEW8-F1
#
_cell.length_a   1.000
_cell.length_b   1.000
_cell.length_c   1.000
_cell.angle_alpha   90.00
_cell.angle_beta   90.00
_cell.angle_gamma   90.00
#
_symmetry.space_group_name_H-M   'P 1'
#
loop_
_entity.id
_entity.type
_entity.pdbx_description
1 polymer ?
#
loop_
_entity_poly.entity_id
_entity_poly.type
_entity_poly.pdbx_seq_one_letter_code
_entity_poly.pdbx_strand_id
1 'polypeptide(L)'
;NPLVLVAYPYLVKTFVNAYATEGSEQLGQRIAGILQKKLFKSKDYPKGDGVQSSLLETQLEKSLRLSSRSRQKVVSILAQNSSFWILKILHGNFSRKELPRVPDMLQSLLDDYFNNKKSRLKSGFIKEIFRRYPWTGHRLFSFLLEKCTSTKSEYRMTEALALIESILKTWVSGKTHVDEDAPGGLQFLRENLLPLCSLMQQLLSKPMSKGSRRSDVRRFFISALQAIARSKLGEAFCKALRPDAYAACESYLGDKFRPLLKFDDGVSEKNVHREEKKSC
;
A
#
# COMPACT_ATOMS: atom_id res chain seq x y z
N ASN A 1 24.42 8.37 -14.12
CA ASN A 1 25.00 7.69 -15.31
C ASN A 1 24.06 6.58 -15.78
N PRO A 2 23.35 6.77 -16.90
CA PRO A 2 22.45 5.76 -17.51
C PRO A 2 23.13 4.44 -17.92
N LEU A 3 24.45 4.41 -18.17
CA LEU A 3 25.19 3.17 -18.53
C LEU A 3 25.04 2.06 -17.47
N VAL A 4 24.80 2.43 -16.21
CA VAL A 4 24.52 1.48 -15.13
C VAL A 4 23.27 0.65 -15.43
N LEU A 5 22.28 1.19 -16.14
CA LEU A 5 21.07 0.48 -16.54
C LEU A 5 21.35 -0.60 -17.60
N VAL A 6 22.40 -0.42 -18.41
CA VAL A 6 22.86 -1.42 -19.38
C VAL A 6 23.56 -2.58 -18.67
N ALA A 7 24.43 -2.30 -17.70
CA ALA A 7 25.17 -3.32 -16.96
C ALA A 7 24.30 -4.11 -15.96
N TYR A 8 23.30 -3.46 -15.37
CA TYR A 8 22.49 -4.01 -14.28
C TYR A 8 21.84 -5.39 -14.58
N PRO A 9 21.16 -5.61 -15.72
CA PRO A 9 20.50 -6.89 -16.00
C PRO A 9 21.50 -8.05 -16.08
N TYR A 10 22.70 -7.80 -16.61
CA TYR A 10 23.76 -8.81 -16.68
C TYR A 10 24.29 -9.14 -15.30
N LEU A 11 24.54 -8.13 -14.44
CA LEU A 11 24.96 -8.37 -13.06
C LEU A 11 23.94 -9.19 -12.28
N VAL A 12 22.64 -8.88 -12.41
CA VAL A 12 21.59 -9.66 -11.75
C VAL A 12 21.52 -11.08 -12.29
N LYS A 13 21.59 -11.27 -13.61
CA LYS A 13 21.60 -12.61 -14.23
C LYS A 13 22.79 -13.44 -13.73
N THR A 14 23.99 -12.87 -13.76
CA THR A 14 25.21 -13.55 -13.29
C THR A 14 25.12 -13.87 -11.80
N PHE A 15 24.59 -12.96 -10.99
CA PHE A 15 24.35 -13.24 -9.56
C PHE A 15 23.38 -14.40 -9.36
N VAL A 16 22.23 -14.42 -10.06
CA VAL A 16 21.25 -15.52 -9.92
C VAL A 16 21.87 -16.85 -10.34
N ASN A 17 22.62 -16.87 -11.44
CA ASN A 17 23.31 -18.06 -11.91
C ASN A 17 24.38 -18.54 -10.92
N ALA A 18 25.13 -17.61 -10.29
CA ALA A 18 26.16 -17.94 -9.31
C ALA A 18 25.62 -18.59 -8.01
N TYR A 19 24.32 -18.50 -7.77
CA TYR A 19 23.70 -19.27 -6.68
C TYR A 19 22.90 -20.48 -7.19
N ALA A 20 22.78 -20.67 -8.51
CA ALA A 20 22.23 -21.89 -9.09
C ALA A 20 23.30 -22.96 -9.33
N THR A 21 24.58 -22.58 -9.37
CA THR A 21 25.73 -23.47 -9.64
C THR A 21 26.60 -23.64 -8.39
N GLU A 22 26.85 -24.88 -7.99
CA GLU A 22 27.73 -25.21 -6.86
C GLU A 22 29.16 -24.67 -7.07
N GLY A 23 29.77 -24.14 -6.00
CA GLY A 23 31.16 -23.65 -6.02
C GLY A 23 31.35 -22.23 -6.57
N SER A 24 30.26 -21.51 -6.89
CA SER A 24 30.33 -20.13 -7.40
C SER A 24 29.88 -19.07 -6.37
N GLU A 25 29.85 -19.42 -5.08
CA GLU A 25 29.35 -18.55 -4.02
C GLU A 25 30.17 -17.28 -3.86
N GLN A 26 31.51 -17.35 -4.00
CA GLN A 26 32.38 -16.17 -3.90
C GLN A 26 32.08 -15.15 -5.01
N LEU A 27 31.82 -15.61 -6.23
CA LEU A 27 31.41 -14.75 -7.34
C LEU A 27 30.06 -14.09 -7.02
N GLY A 28 29.10 -14.89 -6.55
CA GLY A 28 27.79 -14.40 -6.11
C GLY A 28 27.90 -13.32 -5.04
N GLN A 29 28.75 -13.52 -4.02
CA GLN A 29 29.00 -12.54 -2.96
C GLN A 29 29.63 -11.25 -3.47
N ARG A 30 30.61 -11.34 -4.39
CA ARG A 30 31.25 -10.15 -5.01
C ARG A 30 30.22 -9.33 -5.79
N ILE A 31 29.41 -9.99 -6.63
CA ILE A 31 28.38 -9.30 -7.42
C ILE A 31 27.31 -8.69 -6.51
N ALA A 32 26.89 -9.40 -5.45
CA ALA A 32 25.98 -8.87 -4.45
C ALA A 32 26.55 -7.61 -3.78
N GLY A 33 27.84 -7.61 -3.45
CA GLY A 33 28.54 -6.45 -2.91
C GLY A 33 28.47 -5.24 -3.83
N ILE A 34 28.70 -5.43 -5.13
CA ILE A 34 28.58 -4.37 -6.15
C ILE A 34 27.14 -3.85 -6.21
N LEU A 35 26.16 -4.74 -6.43
CA LEU A 35 24.75 -4.36 -6.55
C LEU A 35 24.24 -3.64 -5.30
N GLN A 36 24.53 -4.15 -4.11
CA GLN A 36 24.03 -3.57 -2.86
C GLN A 36 24.74 -2.26 -2.51
N LYS A 37 26.08 -2.24 -2.51
CA LYS A 37 26.84 -1.11 -1.99
C LYS A 37 27.01 0.02 -3.01
N LYS A 38 27.12 -0.32 -4.30
CA LYS A 38 27.41 0.67 -5.36
C LYS A 38 26.17 1.11 -6.14
N LEU A 39 25.15 0.25 -6.26
CA LEU A 39 23.92 0.61 -6.98
C LEU A 39 22.76 0.90 -6.02
N PHE A 40 22.25 -0.10 -5.30
CA PHE A 40 20.98 0.01 -4.58
C PHE A 40 21.01 1.01 -3.43
N LYS A 41 22.15 1.09 -2.71
CA LYS A 41 22.34 2.04 -1.59
C LYS A 41 22.91 3.39 -2.03
N SER A 42 23.16 3.60 -3.32
CA SER A 42 23.65 4.89 -3.80
C SER A 42 22.62 5.99 -3.55
N LYS A 43 23.10 7.16 -3.12
CA LYS A 43 22.27 8.37 -3.00
C LYS A 43 21.76 8.75 -4.39
N ASP A 44 22.66 8.73 -5.37
CA ASP A 44 22.36 9.00 -6.77
C ASP A 44 21.75 7.81 -7.48
N TYR A 45 20.94 8.10 -8.48
CA TYR A 45 20.33 7.12 -9.37
C TYR A 45 20.36 7.64 -10.82
N PRO A 46 20.29 6.76 -11.83
CA PRO A 46 20.19 7.16 -13.23
C PRO A 46 19.04 8.14 -13.47
N LYS A 47 19.32 9.27 -14.15
CA LYS A 47 18.34 10.29 -14.54
C LYS A 47 18.55 10.77 -15.98
N GLY A 48 17.52 11.36 -16.56
CA GLY A 48 17.54 12.04 -17.86
C GLY A 48 17.21 11.15 -19.06
N ASP A 49 17.41 11.68 -20.27
CA ASP A 49 16.90 11.13 -21.53
C ASP A 49 17.35 9.70 -21.86
N GLY A 50 18.46 9.24 -21.27
CA GLY A 50 18.94 7.86 -21.43
C GLY A 50 18.17 6.82 -20.61
N VAL A 51 17.16 7.22 -19.83
CA VAL A 51 16.35 6.33 -19.00
C VAL A 51 15.07 5.95 -19.75
N GLN A 52 14.89 4.66 -20.05
CA GLN A 52 13.69 4.15 -20.72
C GLN A 52 12.76 3.44 -19.72
N SER A 53 11.51 3.90 -19.62
CA SER A 53 10.50 3.32 -18.71
C SER A 53 10.21 1.86 -19.03
N SER A 54 10.04 1.52 -20.31
CA SER A 54 9.73 0.16 -20.78
C SER A 54 10.76 -0.88 -20.30
N LEU A 55 12.05 -0.57 -20.43
CA LEU A 55 13.14 -1.43 -19.96
C LEU A 55 13.09 -1.60 -18.45
N LEU A 56 12.93 -0.51 -17.71
CA LEU A 56 12.83 -0.54 -16.24
C LEU A 56 11.62 -1.33 -15.76
N GLU A 57 10.46 -1.17 -16.39
CA GLU A 57 9.25 -1.95 -16.10
C GLU A 57 9.47 -3.44 -16.32
N THR A 58 10.10 -3.85 -17.42
CA THR A 58 10.46 -5.26 -17.64
C THR A 58 11.42 -5.78 -16.56
N GLN A 59 12.37 -4.97 -16.12
CA GLN A 59 13.27 -5.36 -15.03
C GLN A 59 12.57 -5.40 -13.66
N LEU A 60 11.61 -4.52 -13.44
CA LEU A 60 10.78 -4.50 -12.24
C LEU A 60 9.95 -5.79 -12.17
N GLU A 61 9.26 -6.14 -13.24
CA GLU A 61 8.45 -7.37 -13.33
C GLU A 61 9.28 -8.61 -13.00
N LYS A 62 10.47 -8.73 -13.60
CA LYS A 62 11.42 -9.83 -13.34
C LYS A 62 11.85 -9.85 -11.87
N SER A 63 12.13 -8.69 -11.29
CA SER A 63 12.55 -8.56 -9.89
C SER A 63 11.42 -8.94 -8.93
N LEU A 64 10.20 -8.45 -9.14
CA LEU A 64 9.03 -8.80 -8.34
C LEU A 64 8.74 -10.32 -8.41
N ARG A 65 8.79 -10.91 -9.60
CA ARG A 65 8.61 -12.35 -9.80
C ARG A 65 9.70 -13.15 -9.06
N LEU A 66 10.96 -12.72 -9.14
CA LEU A 66 12.07 -13.39 -8.46
C LEU A 66 11.94 -13.28 -6.93
N SER A 67 11.48 -12.14 -6.40
CA SER A 67 11.16 -11.98 -4.98
C SER A 67 10.08 -12.95 -4.51
N SER A 68 9.08 -13.23 -5.35
CA SER A 68 8.00 -14.18 -5.06
C SER A 68 8.39 -15.65 -5.17
N ARG A 69 9.24 -16.02 -6.13
CA ARG A 69 9.47 -17.43 -6.47
C ARG A 69 10.76 -18.02 -5.93
N SER A 70 11.75 -17.20 -5.62
CA SER A 70 13.06 -17.72 -5.25
C SER A 70 13.02 -18.52 -3.94
N ARG A 71 13.60 -19.72 -3.96
CA ARG A 71 13.82 -20.54 -2.75
C ARG A 71 15.02 -20.04 -1.94
N GLN A 72 15.93 -19.33 -2.59
CA GLN A 72 17.15 -18.86 -1.97
C GLN A 72 16.93 -17.47 -1.38
N LYS A 73 17.11 -17.38 -0.06
CA LYS A 73 16.88 -16.14 0.69
C LYS A 73 17.71 -14.98 0.15
N VAL A 74 18.97 -15.21 -0.18
CA VAL A 74 19.89 -14.17 -0.69
C VAL A 74 19.37 -13.61 -2.03
N VAL A 75 18.89 -14.48 -2.92
CA VAL A 75 18.31 -14.08 -4.20
C VAL A 75 17.01 -13.31 -4.04
N SER A 76 16.11 -13.76 -3.15
CA SER A 76 14.87 -13.03 -2.86
C SER A 76 15.15 -11.63 -2.29
N ILE A 77 16.11 -11.49 -1.37
CA ILE A 77 16.50 -10.20 -0.79
C ILE A 77 17.09 -9.28 -1.85
N LEU A 78 17.99 -9.79 -2.70
CA LEU A 78 18.54 -8.99 -3.80
C LEU A 78 17.43 -8.49 -4.73
N ALA A 79 16.48 -9.36 -5.10
CA ALA A 79 15.36 -9.02 -5.96
C ALA A 79 14.43 -7.96 -5.34
N GLN A 80 14.21 -8.00 -4.02
CA GLN A 80 13.44 -6.97 -3.31
C GLN A 80 14.17 -5.62 -3.34
N ASN A 81 15.49 -5.62 -3.06
CA ASN A 81 16.29 -4.40 -3.12
C ASN A 81 16.38 -3.83 -4.54
N SER A 82 16.44 -4.71 -5.54
CA SER A 82 16.35 -4.31 -6.93
C SER A 82 15.01 -3.64 -7.25
N SER A 83 13.90 -4.25 -6.82
CA SER A 83 12.56 -3.67 -7.01
C SER A 83 12.47 -2.27 -6.40
N PHE A 84 13.01 -2.05 -5.19
CA PHE A 84 13.05 -0.72 -4.57
C PHE A 84 13.89 0.28 -5.36
N TRP A 85 15.03 -0.14 -5.89
CA TRP A 85 15.92 0.70 -6.67
C TRP A 85 15.32 1.06 -8.04
N ILE A 86 14.71 0.10 -8.73
CA ILE A 86 14.02 0.34 -10.01
C ILE A 86 12.83 1.28 -9.80
N LEU A 87 12.02 1.06 -8.77
CA LEU A 87 10.93 1.99 -8.42
C LEU A 87 11.44 3.40 -8.07
N LYS A 88 12.64 3.52 -7.47
CA LYS A 88 13.27 4.81 -7.18
C LYS A 88 13.60 5.55 -8.48
N ILE A 89 14.15 4.84 -9.46
CA ILE A 89 14.47 5.39 -10.79
C ILE A 89 13.19 5.78 -11.52
N LEU A 90 12.20 4.90 -11.57
CA LEU A 90 10.92 5.16 -12.23
C LEU A 90 10.25 6.40 -11.64
N HIS A 91 10.10 6.45 -10.32
CA HIS A 91 9.46 7.58 -9.63
C HIS A 91 10.23 8.89 -9.80
N GLY A 92 11.55 8.85 -9.93
CA GLY A 92 12.38 10.04 -10.09
C GLY A 92 12.52 10.55 -11.52
N ASN A 93 12.01 9.83 -12.52
CA ASN A 93 12.15 10.18 -13.95
C ASN A 93 10.82 10.29 -14.70
N PHE A 94 9.75 9.65 -14.23
CA PHE A 94 8.47 9.60 -14.93
C PHE A 94 7.33 10.02 -14.01
N SER A 95 6.35 10.69 -14.58
CA SER A 95 5.07 10.93 -13.91
C SER A 95 4.32 9.62 -13.70
N ARG A 96 3.36 9.63 -12.78
CA ARG A 96 2.52 8.44 -12.50
C ARG A 96 1.66 8.03 -13.70
N LYS A 97 1.29 8.99 -14.55
CA LYS A 97 0.48 8.77 -15.76
C LYS A 97 1.28 7.98 -16.82
N GLU A 98 2.59 8.19 -16.87
CA GLU A 98 3.51 7.49 -17.77
C GLU A 98 3.86 6.07 -17.31
N LEU A 99 3.43 5.68 -16.10
CA LEU A 99 3.72 4.37 -15.49
C LEU A 99 2.45 3.52 -15.25
N PRO A 100 1.55 3.35 -16.24
CA PRO A 100 0.30 2.63 -16.02
C PRO A 100 0.52 1.14 -15.71
N ARG A 101 1.62 0.54 -16.18
CA ARG A 101 1.92 -0.88 -15.98
C ARG A 101 2.41 -1.23 -14.58
N VAL A 102 2.93 -0.26 -13.82
CA VAL A 102 3.47 -0.50 -12.47
C VAL A 102 2.38 -0.97 -11.49
N PRO A 103 1.22 -0.31 -11.39
CA PRO A 103 0.07 -0.84 -10.65
C PRO A 103 -0.34 -2.25 -11.11
N ASP A 104 -0.42 -2.50 -12.40
CA ASP A 104 -0.83 -3.81 -12.95
C ASP A 104 0.12 -4.94 -12.52
N MET A 105 1.44 -4.68 -12.58
CA MET A 105 2.46 -5.62 -12.11
C MET A 105 2.31 -5.93 -10.62
N LEU A 106 2.07 -4.90 -9.80
CA LEU A 106 1.88 -5.07 -8.36
C LEU A 106 0.54 -5.76 -8.03
N GLN A 107 -0.52 -5.50 -8.79
CA GLN A 107 -1.79 -6.20 -8.67
C GLN A 107 -1.63 -7.68 -9.00
N SER A 108 -0.94 -8.01 -10.10
CA SER A 108 -0.64 -9.40 -10.49
C SER A 108 0.19 -10.11 -9.41
N LEU A 109 1.18 -9.41 -8.86
CA LEU A 109 1.99 -9.92 -7.75
C LEU A 109 1.14 -10.22 -6.51
N LEU A 110 0.20 -9.34 -6.17
CA LEU A 110 -0.72 -9.52 -5.05
C LEU A 110 -1.71 -10.65 -5.29
N ASP A 111 -2.25 -10.75 -6.50
CA ASP A 111 -3.16 -11.84 -6.84
C ASP A 111 -2.47 -13.20 -6.67
N ASP A 112 -1.23 -13.32 -7.15
CA ASP A 112 -0.40 -14.51 -6.93
C ASP A 112 -0.10 -14.73 -5.44
N TYR A 113 0.23 -13.68 -4.68
CA TYR A 113 0.46 -13.77 -3.24
C TYR A 113 -0.76 -14.31 -2.49
N PHE A 114 -1.96 -13.86 -2.83
CA PHE A 114 -3.18 -14.32 -2.17
C PHE A 114 -3.63 -15.70 -2.64
N ASN A 115 -3.43 -16.05 -3.90
CA ASN A 115 -4.02 -17.27 -4.47
C ASN A 115 -3.05 -18.45 -4.52
N ASN A 116 -1.75 -18.21 -4.65
CA ASN A 116 -0.78 -19.24 -4.96
C ASN A 116 0.09 -19.65 -3.78
N LYS A 117 -0.03 -20.92 -3.37
CA LYS A 117 0.79 -21.50 -2.28
C LYS A 117 2.30 -21.49 -2.57
N LYS A 118 2.72 -21.35 -3.82
CA LYS A 118 4.13 -21.24 -4.22
C LYS A 118 4.70 -19.83 -4.06
N SER A 119 3.87 -18.83 -3.77
CA SER A 119 4.34 -17.48 -3.46
C SER A 119 5.10 -17.52 -2.12
N ARG A 120 6.34 -17.05 -2.13
CA ARG A 120 7.21 -16.91 -0.94
C ARG A 120 7.33 -15.47 -0.49
N LEU A 121 6.51 -14.59 -1.06
CA LEU A 121 6.41 -13.19 -0.67
C LEU A 121 6.06 -13.05 0.80
N LYS A 122 6.59 -11.98 1.39
CA LYS A 122 6.20 -11.52 2.72
C LYS A 122 5.48 -10.19 2.54
N SER A 123 4.35 -10.01 3.23
CA SER A 123 3.59 -8.76 3.17
C SER A 123 4.43 -7.55 3.58
N GLY A 124 5.43 -7.72 4.45
CA GLY A 124 6.39 -6.67 4.81
C GLY A 124 7.10 -6.02 3.61
N PHE A 125 7.40 -6.78 2.55
CA PHE A 125 7.99 -6.23 1.33
C PHE A 125 7.02 -5.28 0.61
N ILE A 126 5.76 -5.70 0.47
CA ILE A 126 4.72 -4.92 -0.21
C ILE A 126 4.35 -3.68 0.62
N LYS A 127 4.23 -3.82 1.96
CA LYS A 127 4.03 -2.68 2.88
C LYS A 127 5.13 -1.64 2.70
N GLU A 128 6.38 -2.07 2.52
CA GLU A 128 7.51 -1.17 2.31
C GLU A 128 7.46 -0.50 0.93
N ILE A 129 6.93 -1.17 -0.12
CA ILE A 129 6.64 -0.52 -1.41
C ILE A 129 5.63 0.60 -1.22
N PHE A 130 4.50 0.33 -0.56
CA PHE A 130 3.45 1.33 -0.32
C PHE A 130 3.95 2.49 0.54
N ARG A 131 4.83 2.22 1.52
CA ARG A 131 5.43 3.26 2.34
C ARG A 131 6.36 4.18 1.54
N ARG A 132 7.15 3.63 0.62
CA ARG A 132 8.11 4.41 -0.20
C ARG A 132 7.45 5.10 -1.38
N TYR A 133 6.43 4.48 -1.97
CA TYR A 133 5.74 4.94 -3.17
C TYR A 133 4.21 4.87 -2.96
N PRO A 134 3.62 5.76 -2.12
CA PRO A 134 2.22 5.67 -1.69
C PRO A 134 1.21 5.54 -2.83
N TRP A 135 1.47 6.19 -3.96
CA TRP A 135 0.61 6.14 -5.14
C TRP A 135 0.32 4.71 -5.65
N THR A 136 1.28 3.78 -5.50
CA THR A 136 1.08 2.38 -5.86
C THR A 136 0.02 1.72 -4.98
N GLY A 137 0.06 1.99 -3.68
CA GLY A 137 -0.92 1.49 -2.72
C GLY A 137 -2.31 2.10 -2.95
N HIS A 138 -2.38 3.39 -3.28
CA HIS A 138 -3.66 4.07 -3.56
C HIS A 138 -4.38 3.41 -4.74
N ARG A 139 -3.65 3.12 -5.83
CA ARG A 139 -4.17 2.44 -7.02
C ARG A 139 -4.67 1.01 -6.74
N LEU A 140 -4.12 0.36 -5.70
CA LEU A 140 -4.45 -1.02 -5.33
C LEU A 140 -5.46 -1.10 -4.17
N PHE A 141 -5.92 0.03 -3.65
CA PHE A 141 -6.79 0.07 -2.48
C PHE A 141 -8.12 -0.66 -2.71
N SER A 142 -8.80 -0.36 -3.82
CA SER A 142 -10.07 -1.01 -4.20
C SER A 142 -9.91 -2.52 -4.37
N PHE A 143 -8.86 -2.94 -5.07
CA PHE A 143 -8.52 -4.36 -5.25
C PHE A 143 -8.32 -5.08 -3.90
N LEU A 144 -7.61 -4.45 -2.95
CA LEU A 144 -7.40 -5.05 -1.63
C LEU A 144 -8.70 -5.15 -0.81
N LEU A 145 -9.59 -4.15 -0.89
CA LEU A 145 -10.91 -4.23 -0.26
C LEU A 145 -11.71 -5.42 -0.79
N GLU A 146 -11.71 -5.64 -2.10
CA GLU A 146 -12.36 -6.78 -2.74
C GLU A 146 -11.73 -8.12 -2.30
N LYS A 147 -10.41 -8.19 -2.15
CA LYS A 147 -9.74 -9.39 -1.61
C LYS A 147 -10.13 -9.67 -0.16
N CYS A 148 -10.38 -8.65 0.65
CA CYS A 148 -10.87 -8.84 2.02
C CYS A 148 -12.29 -9.43 2.04
N THR A 149 -13.20 -8.96 1.18
CA THR A 149 -14.59 -9.41 1.18
C THR A 149 -14.77 -10.78 0.54
N SER A 150 -13.98 -11.11 -0.49
CA SER A 150 -14.09 -12.38 -1.24
C SER A 150 -13.44 -13.59 -0.56
N THR A 151 -12.50 -13.38 0.37
CA THR A 151 -11.73 -14.48 0.96
C THR A 151 -12.46 -15.17 2.11
N LYS A 152 -12.53 -16.51 2.06
CA LYS A 152 -13.03 -17.34 3.19
C LYS A 152 -11.95 -17.58 4.25
N SER A 153 -10.68 -17.26 3.95
CA SER A 153 -9.56 -17.50 4.85
C SER A 153 -9.33 -16.28 5.75
N GLU A 154 -9.56 -16.46 7.05
CA GLU A 154 -9.26 -15.42 8.05
C GLU A 154 -7.80 -14.95 7.98
N TYR A 155 -6.85 -15.85 7.67
CA TYR A 155 -5.44 -15.49 7.53
C TYR A 155 -5.21 -14.55 6.33
N ARG A 156 -5.75 -14.89 5.15
CA ARG A 156 -5.61 -14.05 3.95
C ARG A 156 -6.32 -12.70 4.13
N MET A 157 -7.48 -12.71 4.80
CA MET A 157 -8.20 -11.49 5.17
C MET A 157 -7.31 -10.58 6.03
N THR A 158 -6.66 -11.12 7.06
CA THR A 158 -5.77 -10.32 7.92
C THR A 158 -4.53 -9.81 7.21
N GLU A 159 -3.96 -10.57 6.26
CA GLU A 159 -2.85 -10.09 5.44
C GLU A 159 -3.29 -8.92 4.52
N ALA A 160 -4.47 -9.03 3.90
CA ALA A 160 -5.04 -7.95 3.08
C ALA A 160 -5.38 -6.71 3.93
N LEU A 161 -5.99 -6.88 5.11
CA LEU A 161 -6.25 -5.79 6.05
C LEU A 161 -4.97 -5.09 6.48
N ALA A 162 -3.88 -5.83 6.71
CA ALA A 162 -2.61 -5.23 7.09
C ALA A 162 -1.95 -4.45 5.93
N LEU A 163 -2.23 -4.79 4.67
CA LEU A 163 -1.84 -4.01 3.51
C LEU A 163 -2.69 -2.74 3.38
N ILE A 164 -4.00 -2.84 3.54
CA ILE A 164 -4.93 -1.70 3.56
C ILE A 164 -4.54 -0.72 4.68
N GLU A 165 -4.26 -1.21 5.87
CA GLU A 165 -3.79 -0.43 7.00
C GLU A 165 -2.52 0.38 6.65
N SER A 166 -1.56 -0.24 5.93
CA SER A 166 -0.35 0.45 5.50
C SER A 166 -0.62 1.59 4.52
N ILE A 167 -1.66 1.46 3.68
CA ILE A 167 -2.13 2.52 2.77
C ILE A 167 -2.84 3.62 3.56
N LEU A 168 -3.77 3.26 4.45
CA LEU A 168 -4.49 4.24 5.29
C LEU A 168 -3.52 5.12 6.09
N LYS A 169 -2.43 4.52 6.62
CA LYS A 169 -1.38 5.25 7.34
C LYS A 169 -0.64 6.29 6.48
N THR A 170 -0.52 6.10 5.16
CA THR A 170 0.09 7.13 4.29
C THR A 170 -0.83 8.35 4.17
N TRP A 171 -2.16 8.15 4.17
CA TRP A 171 -3.15 9.23 4.16
C TRP A 171 -3.17 9.98 5.48
N VAL A 172 -3.12 9.24 6.61
CA VAL A 172 -3.07 9.82 7.95
C VAL A 172 -1.79 10.61 8.18
N SER A 173 -0.64 10.25 7.58
CA SER A 173 0.63 10.95 7.79
C SER A 173 0.73 12.27 7.02
N GLY A 174 -0.15 12.56 6.04
CA GLY A 174 -0.02 13.74 5.18
C GLY A 174 1.20 13.76 4.28
N LYS A 175 1.95 12.66 4.21
CA LYS A 175 3.12 12.50 3.33
C LYS A 175 2.73 12.26 1.87
N THR A 176 1.52 12.63 1.50
CA THR A 176 1.15 12.80 0.11
C THR A 176 1.82 14.07 -0.36
N HIS A 177 2.98 13.95 -1.01
CA HIS A 177 3.43 15.01 -1.91
C HIS A 177 2.22 15.40 -2.76
N VAL A 178 1.87 16.69 -2.71
CA VAL A 178 0.84 17.27 -3.56
C VAL A 178 1.37 17.11 -4.98
N ASP A 179 0.90 16.07 -5.67
CA ASP A 179 1.22 15.82 -7.07
C ASP A 179 0.06 16.40 -7.88
N GLU A 180 0.38 17.30 -8.80
CA GLU A 180 -0.58 17.96 -9.69
C GLU A 180 -1.34 16.97 -10.60
N ASP A 181 -0.81 15.75 -10.77
CA ASP A 181 -1.22 14.81 -11.81
C ASP A 181 -2.07 13.61 -11.36
N ALA A 182 -2.45 13.47 -10.08
CA ALA A 182 -3.24 12.32 -9.64
C ALA A 182 -4.24 12.67 -8.55
N PRO A 183 -5.41 11.99 -8.51
CA PRO A 183 -6.28 11.97 -7.34
C PRO A 183 -5.45 11.79 -6.07
N GLY A 184 -5.49 12.78 -5.18
CA GLY A 184 -4.86 12.66 -3.87
C GLY A 184 -5.40 11.44 -3.13
N GLY A 185 -4.68 10.95 -2.12
CA GLY A 185 -5.15 9.82 -1.29
C GLY A 185 -6.56 10.02 -0.73
N LEU A 186 -6.95 11.27 -0.49
CA LEU A 186 -8.29 11.67 -0.05
C LEU A 186 -9.39 11.38 -1.09
N GLN A 187 -9.09 11.56 -2.38
CA GLN A 187 -10.04 11.26 -3.45
C GLN A 187 -10.23 9.75 -3.57
N PHE A 188 -9.15 8.96 -3.51
CA PHE A 188 -9.24 7.50 -3.48
C PHE A 188 -10.07 7.00 -2.28
N LEU A 189 -9.87 7.59 -1.10
CA LEU A 189 -10.69 7.23 0.07
C LEU A 189 -12.17 7.58 -0.15
N ARG A 190 -12.47 8.74 -0.75
CA ARG A 190 -13.85 9.15 -1.05
C ARG A 190 -14.52 8.18 -2.03
N GLU A 191 -13.85 7.83 -3.13
CA GLU A 191 -14.34 6.88 -4.14
C GLU A 191 -14.58 5.48 -3.56
N ASN A 192 -13.84 5.11 -2.51
CA ASN A 192 -13.89 3.80 -1.87
C ASN A 192 -14.57 3.81 -0.49
N LEU A 193 -15.27 4.89 -0.13
CA LEU A 193 -15.90 5.02 1.17
C LEU A 193 -16.97 3.94 1.41
N LEU A 194 -17.82 3.70 0.40
CA LEU A 194 -18.88 2.68 0.50
C LEU A 194 -18.30 1.25 0.63
N PRO A 195 -17.36 0.79 -0.23
CA PRO A 195 -16.67 -0.48 -0.03
C PRO A 195 -16.00 -0.61 1.34
N LEU A 196 -15.39 0.47 1.84
CA LEU A 196 -14.74 0.49 3.15
C LEU A 196 -15.77 0.29 4.28
N CYS A 197 -16.89 1.01 4.25
CA CYS A 197 -17.98 0.86 5.21
C CYS A 197 -18.55 -0.57 5.18
N SER A 198 -18.79 -1.12 3.99
CA SER A 198 -19.28 -2.50 3.83
C SER A 198 -18.32 -3.53 4.43
N LEU A 199 -17.01 -3.36 4.23
CA LEU A 199 -16.00 -4.23 4.85
C LEU A 199 -16.02 -4.13 6.38
N MET A 200 -16.11 -2.92 6.93
CA MET A 200 -16.21 -2.72 8.38
C MET A 200 -17.46 -3.41 8.95
N GLN A 201 -18.62 -3.25 8.30
CA GLN A 201 -19.86 -3.93 8.67
C GLN A 201 -19.69 -5.45 8.70
N GLN A 202 -19.12 -6.03 7.63
CA GLN A 202 -18.88 -7.46 7.54
C GLN A 202 -17.98 -7.98 8.68
N LEU A 203 -16.93 -7.23 9.04
CA LEU A 203 -16.00 -7.60 10.12
C LEU A 203 -16.64 -7.53 11.51
N LEU A 204 -17.64 -6.66 11.71
CA LEU A 204 -18.41 -6.59 12.95
C LEU A 204 -19.44 -7.71 13.05
N SER A 205 -20.16 -8.00 11.95
CA SER A 205 -21.17 -9.07 11.94
C SER A 205 -20.55 -10.47 12.08
N LYS A 206 -19.30 -10.65 11.64
CA LYS A 206 -18.57 -11.92 11.75
C LYS A 206 -17.21 -11.71 12.41
N PRO A 207 -17.16 -11.68 13.76
CA PRO A 207 -15.92 -11.44 14.47
C PRO A 207 -14.89 -12.56 14.24
N MET A 208 -13.62 -12.18 14.20
CA MET A 208 -12.52 -13.14 13.98
C MET A 208 -12.41 -14.12 15.15
N SER A 209 -12.17 -15.40 14.82
CA SER A 209 -12.05 -16.48 15.80
C SER A 209 -10.86 -16.28 16.76
N LYS A 210 -9.69 -15.89 16.23
CA LYS A 210 -8.45 -15.75 17.01
C LYS A 210 -8.25 -14.32 17.53
N GLY A 211 -7.76 -14.21 18.77
CA GLY A 211 -7.49 -12.92 19.43
C GLY A 211 -6.46 -12.04 18.68
N SER A 212 -5.38 -12.63 18.15
CA SER A 212 -4.40 -11.89 17.34
C SER A 212 -5.02 -11.25 16.10
N ARG A 213 -5.93 -11.96 15.43
CA ARG A 213 -6.66 -11.47 14.25
C ARG A 213 -7.66 -10.37 14.61
N ARG A 214 -8.32 -10.48 15.77
CA ARG A 214 -9.15 -9.38 16.30
C ARG A 214 -8.32 -8.11 16.54
N SER A 215 -7.08 -8.23 17.00
CA SER A 215 -6.17 -7.10 17.15
C SER A 215 -5.84 -6.44 15.81
N ASP A 216 -5.61 -7.22 14.76
CA ASP A 216 -5.37 -6.68 13.41
C ASP A 216 -6.60 -5.98 12.83
N VAL A 217 -7.80 -6.54 13.02
CA VAL A 217 -9.07 -5.88 12.66
C VAL A 217 -9.20 -4.56 13.41
N ARG A 218 -8.97 -4.53 14.73
CA ARG A 218 -9.00 -3.29 15.52
C ARG A 218 -8.02 -2.24 15.00
N ARG A 219 -6.80 -2.64 14.62
CA ARG A 219 -5.78 -1.74 14.06
C ARG A 219 -6.20 -1.14 12.71
N PHE A 220 -6.82 -1.96 11.87
CA PHE A 220 -7.44 -1.52 10.62
C PHE A 220 -8.55 -0.50 10.88
N PHE A 221 -9.50 -0.78 11.79
CA PHE A 221 -10.59 0.14 12.14
C PHE A 221 -10.07 1.50 12.62
N ILE A 222 -9.09 1.51 13.52
CA ILE A 222 -8.47 2.75 14.01
C ILE A 222 -7.85 3.53 12.86
N SER A 223 -7.09 2.87 11.98
CA SER A 223 -6.43 3.53 10.84
C SER A 223 -7.44 4.07 9.83
N ALA A 224 -8.56 3.36 9.61
CA ALA A 224 -9.63 3.78 8.72
C ALA A 224 -10.31 5.04 9.25
N LEU A 225 -10.71 5.04 10.53
CA LEU A 225 -11.34 6.20 11.17
C LEU A 225 -10.42 7.40 11.21
N GLN A 226 -9.13 7.23 11.51
CA GLN A 226 -8.15 8.31 11.43
C GLN A 226 -8.04 8.90 10.03
N ALA A 227 -8.06 8.05 8.99
CA ALA A 227 -8.02 8.51 7.61
C ALA A 227 -9.31 9.29 7.24
N ILE A 228 -10.48 8.79 7.64
CA ILE A 228 -11.78 9.43 7.42
C ILE A 228 -11.84 10.79 8.11
N ALA A 229 -11.42 10.86 9.39
CA ALA A 229 -11.36 12.08 10.18
C ALA A 229 -10.51 13.16 9.48
N ARG A 230 -9.28 12.79 9.11
CA ARG A 230 -8.35 13.69 8.41
C ARG A 230 -8.88 14.15 7.04
N SER A 231 -9.71 13.32 6.40
CA SER A 231 -10.28 13.61 5.09
C SER A 231 -11.57 14.42 5.14
N LYS A 232 -12.05 14.79 6.33
CA LYS A 232 -13.36 15.46 6.54
C LYS A 232 -14.52 14.69 5.89
N LEU A 233 -14.41 13.36 5.86
CA LEU A 233 -15.46 12.46 5.32
C LEU A 233 -16.36 11.90 6.42
N GLY A 234 -16.28 12.42 7.66
CA GLY A 234 -17.03 11.91 8.80
C GLY A 234 -18.54 11.83 8.56
N GLU A 235 -19.13 12.88 7.97
CA GLU A 235 -20.58 12.91 7.73
C GLU A 235 -20.99 11.89 6.67
N ALA A 236 -20.26 11.86 5.54
CA ALA A 236 -20.48 10.87 4.49
C ALA A 236 -20.27 9.44 5.00
N PHE A 237 -19.31 9.24 5.91
CA PHE A 237 -19.05 7.96 6.56
C PHE A 237 -20.23 7.55 7.43
N CYS A 238 -20.72 8.43 8.30
CA CYS A 238 -21.88 8.15 9.16
C CYS A 238 -23.14 7.86 8.33
N LYS A 239 -23.36 8.56 7.22
CA LYS A 239 -24.47 8.30 6.29
C LYS A 239 -24.32 6.96 5.55
N ALA A 240 -23.10 6.59 5.20
CA ALA A 240 -22.80 5.33 4.52
C ALA A 240 -22.86 4.11 5.45
N LEU A 241 -22.67 4.31 6.75
CA LEU A 241 -22.72 3.26 7.74
C LEU A 241 -24.17 3.00 8.16
N ARG A 242 -24.57 1.73 8.26
CA ARG A 242 -25.90 1.39 8.78
C ARG A 242 -25.99 1.75 10.27
N PRO A 243 -27.17 2.13 10.80
CA PRO A 243 -27.31 2.55 12.21
C PRO A 243 -26.86 1.49 13.23
N ASP A 244 -27.15 0.21 12.96
CA ASP A 244 -26.72 -0.95 13.75
C ASP A 244 -25.18 -1.09 13.76
N ALA A 245 -24.55 -0.88 12.60
CA ALA A 245 -23.10 -0.93 12.46
C ALA A 245 -22.39 0.27 13.12
N TYR A 246 -23.04 1.43 13.22
CA TYR A 246 -22.52 2.57 13.97
C TYR A 246 -22.42 2.26 15.46
N ALA A 247 -23.51 1.76 16.06
CA ALA A 247 -23.52 1.34 17.46
C ALA A 247 -22.53 0.20 17.73
N ALA A 248 -22.39 -0.74 16.78
CA ALA A 248 -21.40 -1.82 16.89
C ALA A 248 -19.95 -1.31 16.80
N CYS A 249 -19.65 -0.33 15.93
CA CYS A 249 -18.35 0.33 15.88
C CYS A 249 -18.02 1.01 17.22
N GLU A 250 -18.99 1.72 17.78
CA GLU A 250 -18.86 2.43 19.06
C GLU A 250 -18.57 1.46 20.20
N SER A 251 -19.35 0.39 20.31
CA SER A 251 -19.13 -0.68 21.30
C SER A 251 -17.77 -1.37 21.12
N TYR A 252 -17.36 -1.64 19.87
CA TYR A 252 -16.12 -2.35 19.56
C TYR A 252 -14.85 -1.53 19.83
N LEU A 253 -14.89 -0.21 19.59
CA LEU A 253 -13.73 0.67 19.70
C LEU A 253 -13.71 1.50 20.99
N GLY A 254 -14.86 1.66 21.66
CA GLY A 254 -15.04 2.46 22.87
C GLY A 254 -14.65 3.91 22.66
N ASP A 255 -13.92 4.47 23.63
CA ASP A 255 -13.47 5.87 23.66
C ASP A 255 -12.63 6.30 22.44
N LYS A 256 -12.16 5.35 21.62
CA LYS A 256 -11.42 5.66 20.39
C LYS A 256 -12.33 6.02 19.21
N PHE A 257 -13.63 5.75 19.29
CA PHE A 257 -14.57 5.98 18.18
C PHE A 257 -15.00 7.46 18.07
N ARG A 258 -15.53 8.01 19.17
CA ARG A 258 -16.13 9.37 19.19
C ARG A 258 -15.12 10.51 18.90
N PRO A 259 -13.88 10.51 19.44
CA PRO A 259 -12.93 11.58 19.17
C PRO A 259 -12.49 11.66 17.70
N LEU A 260 -12.59 10.55 16.95
CA LEU A 260 -12.21 10.48 15.54
C LEU A 260 -13.33 10.95 14.60
N LEU A 261 -14.54 11.17 15.13
CA LEU A 261 -15.68 11.70 14.37
C LEU A 261 -16.13 13.08 14.89
N LYS A 262 -15.36 13.73 15.77
CA LYS A 262 -15.65 15.11 16.17
C LYS A 262 -15.68 15.98 14.91
N PHE A 263 -16.90 16.31 14.50
CA PHE A 263 -17.19 17.24 13.45
C PHE A 263 -16.61 18.59 13.90
N ASP A 264 -15.96 19.33 12.99
CA ASP A 264 -15.80 20.77 13.18
C ASP A 264 -17.23 21.33 13.18
N ASP A 265 -17.88 21.36 14.34
CA ASP A 265 -19.09 22.14 14.58
C ASP A 265 -18.68 23.62 14.62
N GLY A 266 -18.35 24.14 13.44
CA GLY A 266 -18.03 25.53 13.19
C GLY A 266 -19.20 26.32 12.60
N VAL A 267 -20.37 25.72 12.39
CA VAL A 267 -21.58 26.42 11.90
C VAL A 267 -22.85 25.69 12.38
N SER A 268 -23.19 25.75 13.67
CA SER A 268 -24.59 25.53 14.09
C SER A 268 -24.93 26.04 15.50
N GLU A 269 -24.39 27.18 15.91
CA GLU A 269 -24.83 27.84 17.15
C GLU A 269 -24.88 29.37 16.98
N LYS A 270 -25.53 29.88 15.93
CA LYS A 270 -25.90 31.32 15.87
C LYS A 270 -27.26 31.67 15.25
N ASN A 271 -28.08 30.70 14.83
CA ASN A 271 -29.36 31.01 14.19
C ASN A 271 -30.62 30.66 15.01
N VAL A 272 -30.50 30.24 16.27
CA VAL A 272 -31.67 29.96 17.14
C VAL A 272 -32.03 31.14 18.06
N HIS A 273 -31.24 32.22 18.07
CA HIS A 273 -31.51 33.40 18.92
C HIS A 273 -31.72 34.72 18.16
N ARG A 274 -32.03 34.66 16.86
CA ARG A 274 -32.31 35.88 16.07
C ARG A 274 -33.69 35.96 15.43
N GLU A 275 -34.57 35.00 15.66
CA GLU A 275 -35.98 35.07 15.18
C GLU A 275 -37.01 35.38 16.28
N GLU A 276 -36.68 35.34 17.57
CA GLU A 276 -37.62 35.71 18.65
C GLU A 276 -37.62 37.20 19.04
N LYS A 277 -37.02 38.08 18.22
CA LYS A 277 -37.11 39.55 18.42
C LYS A 277 -37.64 40.34 17.22
N LYS A 278 -38.33 39.68 16.29
CA LYS A 278 -39.07 40.33 15.21
C LYS A 278 -40.42 39.66 14.97
N SER A 279 -41.29 39.65 15.99
CA SER A 279 -42.73 39.64 15.77
C SER A 279 -43.44 40.08 17.06
N CYS A 280 -44.11 41.23 17.00
CA CYS A 280 -44.97 41.88 18.00
C CYS A 280 -44.35 42.31 19.33
#